data_AF-A0A7Z0QK92-F1
#
_entry.id   AF-A0A7Z0QK92-F1
#
_cell.length_a   1.000
_cell.length_b   1.000
_cell.length_c   1.000
_cell.angle_alpha   90.00
_cell.angle_beta   90.00
_cell.angle_gamma   90.00
#
_symmetry.space_group_name_H-M   'P 1'
#
loop_
_entity.id
_entity.type
_entity.pdbx_description
1 polymer ?
#
loop_
_entity_poly.entity_id
_entity_poly.type
_entity_poly.pdbx_seq_one_letter_code
_entity_poly.pdbx_strand_id
1 'polypeptide(L)'
;MMQAPVNIIGARAVDFEQGLPDLTLTPWRRVWLSSREPIWTLVDAEDFDWLMQWQWNVWHGGRGKECFLYAKRNTGARRDTVRMHRELQIRCEPRDDDYLARHVVDHINGQTLDNRRANRRWSTKRDNSINRRVRGEAPSLDKILAGLLATLPARHHDQEIPF
;
A
#
# COMPACT_ATOMS: atom_id res chain seq x y z
N MET A 1 19.22 38.15 -15.17
CA MET A 1 20.06 37.12 -14.54
C MET A 1 19.43 35.77 -14.83
N MET A 2 19.98 35.00 -15.76
CA MET A 2 19.47 33.66 -16.10
C MET A 2 19.99 32.68 -15.06
N GLN A 3 19.11 32.07 -14.26
CA GLN A 3 19.49 31.03 -13.33
C GLN A 3 19.92 29.79 -14.12
N ALA A 4 21.15 29.33 -13.89
CA ALA A 4 21.67 28.10 -14.44
C ALA A 4 20.82 26.91 -13.96
N PRO A 5 20.63 25.86 -14.78
CA PRO A 5 19.93 24.67 -14.36
C PRO A 5 20.68 24.02 -13.20
N VAL A 6 19.99 23.88 -12.06
CA VAL A 6 20.49 23.13 -10.91
C VAL A 6 20.58 21.68 -11.31
N ASN A 7 21.80 21.24 -11.62
CA ASN A 7 22.12 19.84 -11.88
C ASN A 7 22.00 19.10 -10.54
N ILE A 8 20.90 18.38 -10.32
CA ILE A 8 20.72 17.51 -9.15
C ILE A 8 21.56 16.25 -9.37
N ILE A 9 22.89 16.39 -9.23
CA ILE A 9 23.82 15.28 -9.22
C ILE A 9 23.79 14.71 -7.80
N GLY A 10 23.29 13.48 -7.65
CA GLY A 10 23.49 12.67 -6.46
C GLY A 10 22.27 12.45 -5.57
N ALA A 11 21.13 12.02 -6.13
CA ALA A 11 20.28 11.12 -5.35
C ALA A 11 21.05 9.80 -5.22
N ARG A 12 21.73 9.60 -4.09
CA ARG A 12 22.32 8.29 -3.75
C ARG A 12 21.17 7.28 -3.85
N ALA A 13 21.22 6.40 -4.84
CA ALA A 13 20.22 5.34 -4.97
C ALA A 13 20.32 4.50 -3.70
N VAL A 14 19.38 4.72 -2.77
CA VAL A 14 19.24 3.85 -1.62
C VAL A 14 18.44 2.67 -2.13
N ASP A 15 19.12 1.54 -2.31
CA ASP A 15 18.47 0.29 -2.63
C ASP A 15 17.75 -0.21 -1.38
N PHE A 16 16.48 0.16 -1.24
CA PHE A 16 15.65 -0.30 -0.14
C PHE A 16 15.30 -1.80 -0.24
N GLU A 17 15.65 -2.48 -1.33
CA GLU A 17 15.28 -3.88 -1.57
C GLU A 17 16.32 -4.87 -1.03
N GLN A 18 17.52 -4.40 -0.68
CA GLN A 18 18.60 -5.25 -0.19
C GLN A 18 18.18 -6.04 1.07
N GLY A 19 18.15 -7.37 0.96
CA GLY A 19 17.81 -8.28 2.07
C GLY A 19 16.31 -8.46 2.33
N LEU A 20 15.43 -7.86 1.51
CA LEU A 20 14.00 -8.08 1.60
C LEU A 20 13.57 -9.31 0.79
N PRO A 21 12.49 -10.01 1.19
CA PRO A 21 11.95 -11.10 0.40
C PRO A 21 11.50 -10.63 -0.99
N ASP A 22 11.87 -11.41 -2.01
CA ASP A 22 11.37 -11.23 -3.36
C ASP A 22 9.91 -11.69 -3.43
N LEU A 23 9.03 -10.76 -3.86
CA LEU A 23 7.59 -10.99 -3.95
C LEU A 23 7.11 -11.26 -5.37
N THR A 24 7.98 -11.24 -6.38
CA THR A 24 7.62 -11.38 -7.80
C THR A 24 6.82 -12.64 -8.12
N LEU A 25 7.10 -13.76 -7.44
CA LEU A 25 6.40 -15.03 -7.62
C LEU A 25 5.31 -15.28 -6.56
N THR A 26 4.90 -14.25 -5.83
CA THR A 26 3.82 -14.32 -4.83
C THR A 26 2.57 -13.62 -5.35
N PRO A 27 1.39 -13.84 -4.76
CA PRO A 27 0.19 -13.08 -5.11
C PRO A 27 0.21 -11.64 -4.57
N TRP A 28 1.31 -11.19 -3.98
CA TRP A 28 1.44 -9.85 -3.40
C TRP A 28 2.58 -9.07 -4.05
N ARG A 29 2.53 -7.75 -3.96
CA ARG A 29 3.56 -6.84 -4.44
C ARG A 29 3.86 -5.75 -3.42
N ARG A 30 5.13 -5.33 -3.39
CA ARG A 30 5.60 -4.16 -2.66
C ARG A 30 5.56 -2.96 -3.59
N VAL A 31 5.01 -1.84 -3.09
CA VAL A 31 5.04 -0.55 -3.78
C VAL A 31 5.73 0.47 -2.89
N TRP A 32 6.84 1.03 -3.35
CA TRP A 32 7.57 2.08 -2.63
C TRP A 32 6.84 3.42 -2.75
N LEU A 33 6.68 4.11 -1.62
CA LEU A 33 5.94 5.38 -1.51
C LEU A 33 6.85 6.60 -1.30
N SER A 34 8.14 6.37 -1.09
CA SER A 34 9.15 7.40 -0.87
C SER A 34 10.48 6.97 -1.49
N SER A 35 11.20 7.92 -2.05
CA SER A 35 12.57 7.72 -2.55
C SER A 35 13.64 8.03 -1.51
N ARG A 36 13.24 8.52 -0.32
CA ARG A 36 14.16 8.96 0.75
C ARG A 36 14.08 8.11 2.00
N GLU A 37 12.94 7.48 2.21
CA GLU A 37 12.65 6.66 3.39
C GLU A 37 12.08 5.31 2.90
N PRO A 38 12.38 4.19 3.57
CA PRO A 38 11.92 2.86 3.19
C PRO A 38 10.43 2.64 3.52
N ILE A 39 9.56 3.56 3.09
CA ILE A 39 8.12 3.48 3.28
C ILE A 39 7.51 2.82 2.05
N TRP A 40 6.80 1.73 2.29
CA TRP A 40 6.18 0.93 1.24
C TRP A 40 4.77 0.50 1.63
N THR A 41 4.01 0.01 0.66
CA THR A 41 2.68 -0.56 0.86
C THR A 41 2.58 -1.92 0.19
N LEU A 42 1.82 -2.82 0.82
CA LEU A 42 1.54 -4.16 0.31
C LEU A 42 0.22 -4.14 -0.45
N VAL A 43 0.23 -4.64 -1.68
CA VAL A 43 -0.95 -4.77 -2.56
C VAL A 43 -1.03 -6.18 -3.14
N ASP A 44 -2.18 -6.56 -3.68
CA ASP A 44 -2.28 -7.79 -4.47
C ASP A 44 -1.62 -7.61 -5.85
N ALA A 45 -1.02 -8.67 -6.37
CA ALA A 45 -0.36 -8.66 -7.66
C ALA A 45 -1.32 -8.32 -8.82
N GLU A 46 -2.60 -8.70 -8.70
CA GLU A 46 -3.64 -8.41 -9.71
C GLU A 46 -3.92 -6.92 -9.89
N ASP A 47 -3.70 -6.11 -8.85
CA ASP A 47 -3.96 -4.67 -8.86
C ASP A 47 -2.71 -3.84 -9.18
N PHE A 48 -1.52 -4.46 -9.17
CA PHE A 48 -0.24 -3.76 -9.23
C PHE A 48 -0.07 -2.93 -10.50
N ASP A 49 -0.27 -3.54 -11.67
CA ASP A 49 -0.06 -2.86 -12.96
C ASP A 49 -1.00 -1.67 -13.15
N TRP A 50 -2.25 -1.81 -12.70
CA TRP A 50 -3.21 -0.72 -12.75
C TRP A 50 -2.81 0.43 -11.82
N LEU A 51 -2.33 0.10 -10.63
CA LEU A 51 -1.96 1.06 -9.60
C LEU A 51 -0.66 1.81 -9.95
N MET A 52 0.24 1.18 -10.70
CA MET A 52 1.50 1.77 -11.19
C MET A 52 1.35 2.79 -12.32
N GLN A 53 0.13 3.02 -12.81
CA GLN A 53 -0.15 4.12 -13.76
C GLN A 53 0.05 5.51 -13.14
N TRP A 54 0.14 5.60 -11.81
CA TRP A 54 0.27 6.86 -11.08
C TRP A 54 1.41 6.83 -10.07
N GLN A 55 1.97 8.01 -9.81
CA GLN A 55 2.92 8.19 -8.73
C GLN A 55 2.18 8.33 -7.39
N TRP A 56 2.53 7.47 -6.44
CA TRP A 56 2.01 7.48 -5.08
C TRP A 56 3.02 8.07 -4.10
N ASN A 57 2.51 8.73 -3.07
CA ASN A 57 3.28 9.36 -2.01
C ASN A 57 2.72 8.96 -0.65
N VAL A 58 3.56 9.02 0.38
CA VAL A 58 3.11 8.85 1.77
C VAL A 58 2.35 10.08 2.27
N TRP A 59 1.28 9.85 3.02
CA TRP A 59 0.55 10.88 3.77
C TRP A 59 0.35 10.45 5.22
N HIS A 60 0.57 11.39 6.15
CA HIS A 60 0.46 11.15 7.59
C HIS A 60 -0.93 11.55 8.11
N GLY A 61 -1.70 10.57 8.58
CA GLY A 61 -3.08 10.74 9.04
C GLY A 61 -3.27 11.29 10.45
N GLY A 62 -2.22 11.85 11.06
CA GLY A 62 -2.28 12.46 12.39
C GLY A 62 -0.90 12.73 12.97
N ARG A 63 -0.86 13.39 14.15
CA ARG A 63 0.39 13.58 14.90
C ARG A 63 0.79 12.27 15.58
N GLY A 64 1.89 11.69 15.11
CA GLY A 64 2.65 10.65 15.80
C GLY A 64 2.29 9.20 15.43
N LYS A 65 3.29 8.51 14.86
CA LYS A 65 3.46 7.05 14.63
C LYS A 65 3.17 6.53 13.21
N GLU A 66 4.02 5.57 12.84
CA GLU A 66 4.10 4.81 11.57
C GLU A 66 2.81 4.08 11.18
N CYS A 67 1.87 3.88 12.12
CA CYS A 67 0.62 3.17 11.90
C CYS A 67 -0.53 3.99 11.28
N PHE A 68 -0.30 5.28 10.99
CA PHE A 68 -1.27 6.13 10.29
C PHE A 68 -0.70 6.70 8.99
N LEU A 69 0.09 5.90 8.28
CA LEU A 69 0.62 6.24 6.97
C LEU A 69 -0.34 5.75 5.90
N TYR A 70 -0.69 6.61 4.95
CA TYR A 70 -1.53 6.25 3.83
C TYR A 70 -0.79 6.50 2.53
N ALA A 71 -0.97 5.61 1.57
CA ALA A 71 -0.60 5.90 0.20
C ALA A 71 -1.65 6.84 -0.42
N LYS A 72 -1.17 7.95 -0.97
CA LYS A 72 -1.97 9.03 -1.56
C LYS A 72 -1.41 9.41 -2.94
N ARG A 73 -2.29 9.76 -3.87
CA ARG A 73 -1.94 10.49 -5.10
C ARG A 73 -2.77 11.77 -5.23
N ASN A 74 -2.26 12.72 -6.02
CA ASN A 74 -2.98 13.93 -6.38
C ASN A 74 -3.70 13.70 -7.72
N THR A 75 -4.95 14.13 -7.85
CA THR A 75 -5.79 13.83 -9.04
C THR A 75 -6.05 15.04 -9.96
N GLY A 76 -5.58 16.24 -9.63
CA GLY A 76 -5.74 17.40 -10.51
C GLY A 76 -5.24 18.74 -9.95
N ALA A 77 -5.57 19.82 -10.66
CA ALA A 77 -5.07 21.18 -10.40
C ALA A 77 -5.57 21.80 -9.08
N ARG A 78 -6.67 21.31 -8.51
CA ARG A 78 -7.31 21.88 -7.30
C ARG A 78 -6.84 21.27 -5.98
N ARG A 79 -5.67 20.60 -5.97
CA ARG A 79 -5.14 19.87 -4.79
C ARG A 79 -6.08 18.75 -4.32
N ASP A 80 -6.90 18.20 -5.21
CA ASP A 80 -7.69 17.02 -4.93
C ASP A 80 -6.77 15.81 -4.76
N THR A 81 -7.10 14.97 -3.77
CA THR A 81 -6.26 13.85 -3.38
C THR A 81 -7.10 12.63 -3.18
N VAL A 82 -6.63 11.49 -3.67
CA VAL A 82 -7.26 10.19 -3.44
C VAL A 82 -6.30 9.28 -2.69
N ARG A 83 -6.87 8.39 -1.89
CA ARG A 83 -6.12 7.39 -1.11
C ARG A 83 -6.20 6.03 -1.80
N MET A 84 -5.09 5.31 -1.81
CA MET A 84 -4.92 4.04 -2.51
C MET A 84 -5.99 3.01 -2.15
N HIS A 85 -6.18 2.74 -0.85
CA HIS A 85 -7.20 1.79 -0.38
C HIS A 85 -8.60 2.07 -0.92
N ARG A 86 -8.98 3.34 -1.09
CA ARG A 86 -10.32 3.73 -1.58
C ARG A 86 -10.44 3.50 -3.08
N GLU A 87 -9.44 3.88 -3.86
CA GLU A 87 -9.37 3.65 -5.31
C GLU A 87 -9.44 2.15 -5.62
N LEU A 88 -8.63 1.36 -4.90
CA LEU A 88 -8.64 -0.09 -5.04
C LEU A 88 -9.99 -0.69 -4.64
N GLN A 89 -10.65 -0.21 -3.58
CA GLN A 89 -11.93 -0.80 -3.16
C GLN A 89 -13.03 -0.49 -4.18
N ILE A 90 -13.07 0.74 -4.70
CA ILE A 90 -14.01 1.13 -5.76
C ILE A 90 -13.79 0.29 -7.01
N ARG A 91 -12.53 0.00 -7.36
CA ARG A 91 -12.20 -0.87 -8.50
C ARG A 91 -12.68 -2.30 -8.28
N CYS A 92 -12.39 -2.89 -7.11
CA CYS A 92 -12.80 -4.27 -6.81
C CYS A 92 -14.31 -4.41 -6.66
N GLU A 93 -14.98 -3.38 -6.14
CA GLU A 93 -16.39 -3.39 -5.80
C GLU A 93 -17.00 -2.01 -6.10
N PRO A 94 -17.36 -1.74 -7.37
CA PRO A 94 -17.95 -0.47 -7.77
C PRO A 94 -19.30 -0.23 -7.07
N ARG A 95 -19.52 1.00 -6.62
CA ARG A 95 -20.73 1.42 -5.90
C ARG A 95 -21.16 2.80 -6.42
N ASP A 96 -22.45 3.12 -6.25
CA ASP A 96 -22.98 4.43 -6.59
C ASP A 96 -22.48 5.54 -5.64
N ASP A 97 -22.64 6.79 -6.07
CA ASP A 97 -22.14 7.94 -5.34
C ASP A 97 -22.78 8.11 -3.95
N ASP A 98 -24.06 7.74 -3.79
CA ASP A 98 -24.76 7.84 -2.50
C ASP A 98 -24.16 6.85 -1.49
N TYR A 99 -23.90 5.62 -1.93
CA TYR A 99 -23.21 4.60 -1.14
C TYR A 99 -21.80 5.07 -0.76
N LEU A 100 -21.02 5.57 -1.73
CA LEU A 100 -19.65 6.04 -1.51
C LEU A 100 -19.59 7.26 -0.57
N ALA A 101 -20.61 8.11 -0.55
CA ALA A 101 -20.69 9.26 0.37
C ALA A 101 -20.92 8.84 1.83
N ARG A 102 -21.62 7.71 2.03
CA ARG A 102 -21.99 7.18 3.36
C ARG A 102 -20.99 6.16 3.90
N HIS A 103 -20.21 5.53 3.02
CA HIS A 103 -19.24 4.49 3.38
C HIS A 103 -17.78 4.94 3.26
N VAL A 104 -16.96 4.35 4.11
CA VAL A 104 -15.51 4.48 4.12
C VAL A 104 -14.90 3.09 3.94
N VAL A 105 -13.62 3.04 3.54
CA VAL A 105 -12.90 1.77 3.44
C VAL A 105 -12.10 1.58 4.72
N ASP A 106 -12.40 0.51 5.44
CA ASP A 106 -11.78 0.11 6.70
C ASP A 106 -10.70 -0.94 6.45
N HIS A 107 -9.64 -0.92 7.27
CA HIS A 107 -8.57 -1.92 7.25
C HIS A 107 -8.78 -2.88 8.43
N ILE A 108 -9.07 -4.14 8.14
CA ILE A 108 -9.47 -5.15 9.13
C ILE A 108 -8.38 -5.36 10.20
N ASN A 109 -7.12 -5.40 9.79
CA ASN A 109 -5.97 -5.50 10.71
C ASN A 109 -5.51 -4.15 11.29
N GLY A 110 -6.10 -3.03 10.87
CA GLY A 110 -5.73 -1.66 11.28
C GLY A 110 -4.43 -1.11 10.69
N GLN A 111 -3.72 -1.87 9.84
CA GLN A 111 -2.53 -1.42 9.13
C GLN A 111 -2.92 -0.72 7.83
N THR A 112 -2.74 0.60 7.78
CA THR A 112 -3.21 1.46 6.68
C THR A 112 -2.38 1.37 5.39
N LEU A 113 -1.21 0.76 5.46
CA LEU A 113 -0.37 0.44 4.30
C LEU A 113 -0.52 -1.02 3.84
N ASP A 114 -1.38 -1.83 4.47
CA ASP A 114 -1.76 -3.16 3.97
C ASP A 114 -3.02 -3.01 3.10
N ASN A 115 -2.79 -2.67 1.82
CA ASN A 115 -3.80 -2.39 0.81
C ASN A 115 -4.27 -3.66 0.08
N ARG A 116 -3.96 -4.85 0.58
CA ARG A 116 -4.52 -6.09 0.01
C ARG A 116 -6.03 -6.10 0.14
N ARG A 117 -6.70 -6.65 -0.87
CA ARG A 117 -8.15 -6.81 -0.95
C ARG A 117 -8.70 -7.57 0.24
N ALA A 118 -8.02 -8.63 0.68
CA ALA A 118 -8.40 -9.41 1.85
C ALA A 118 -8.40 -8.61 3.17
N ASN A 119 -7.73 -7.46 3.23
CA ASN A 119 -7.66 -6.61 4.41
C ASN A 119 -8.60 -5.39 4.35
N ARG A 120 -9.26 -5.15 3.22
CA ARG A 120 -10.12 -3.97 3.00
C ARG A 120 -11.59 -4.35 2.99
N ARG A 121 -12.44 -3.48 3.52
CA ARG A 121 -13.90 -3.62 3.45
C ARG A 121 -14.61 -2.27 3.44
N TRP A 122 -15.79 -2.22 2.84
CA TRP A 122 -16.70 -1.10 3.08
C TRP A 122 -17.21 -1.11 4.52
N SER A 123 -17.28 0.06 5.12
CA SER A 123 -17.71 0.27 6.50
C SER A 123 -18.47 1.57 6.61
N THR A 124 -19.50 1.61 7.46
CA THR A 124 -20.14 2.89 7.78
C THR A 124 -19.20 3.73 8.65
N LYS A 125 -19.41 5.05 8.70
CA LYS A 125 -18.62 5.92 9.59
C LYS A 125 -18.71 5.49 11.06
N ARG A 126 -19.88 4.97 11.47
CA ARG A 126 -20.14 4.46 12.83
C ARG A 126 -19.32 3.19 13.08
N ASP A 127 -19.43 2.20 12.20
CA ASP A 127 -18.75 0.92 12.37
C ASP A 127 -17.22 1.11 12.31
N ASN A 128 -16.73 1.96 11.41
CA ASN A 128 -15.31 2.31 11.34
C ASN A 128 -14.80 2.93 12.66
N SER A 129 -15.63 3.73 13.34
CA SER A 129 -15.27 4.28 14.65
C SER A 129 -15.21 3.20 15.73
N ILE A 130 -16.12 2.21 15.68
CA ILE A 130 -16.17 1.09 16.63
C ILE A 130 -15.00 0.13 16.38
N ASN A 131 -14.69 -0.15 15.12
CA ASN A 131 -13.61 -1.05 14.70
C ASN A 131 -12.21 -0.46 14.89
N ARG A 132 -12.11 0.80 15.31
CA ARG A 132 -10.85 1.48 15.50
C ARG A 132 -10.04 0.78 16.59
N ARG A 133 -8.94 0.14 16.17
CA ARG A 133 -7.97 -0.49 17.08
C ARG A 133 -7.25 0.53 17.96
N VAL A 134 -6.73 0.07 19.10
CA VAL A 134 -5.91 0.90 19.98
C VAL A 134 -4.63 1.30 19.23
N ARG A 135 -4.18 2.53 19.47
CA ARG A 135 -3.00 3.07 18.80
C ARG A 135 -1.76 2.21 19.10
N GLY A 136 -1.15 1.68 18.04
CA GLY A 136 0.08 0.89 18.13
C GLY A 136 -0.13 -0.63 18.15
N GLU A 137 -1.37 -1.11 18.16
CA GLU A 137 -1.66 -2.56 18.07
C GLU A 137 -1.63 -3.11 16.66
N ALA A 138 -1.69 -2.25 15.64
CA ALA A 138 -1.64 -2.70 14.25
C ALA A 138 -0.28 -3.37 13.97
N PRO A 139 -0.26 -4.58 13.38
CA PRO A 139 1.00 -5.24 13.04
C PRO A 139 1.76 -4.46 11.96
N SER A 140 3.09 -4.53 12.00
CA SER A 140 3.92 -3.96 10.93
C SER A 140 3.73 -4.74 9.62
N LEU A 141 4.04 -4.10 8.49
CA LEU A 141 3.99 -4.77 7.19
C LEU A 141 4.92 -5.98 7.13
N ASP A 142 6.09 -5.91 7.76
CA ASP A 142 7.02 -7.05 7.79
C ASP A 142 6.44 -8.25 8.53
N LYS A 143 5.75 -8.02 9.66
CA LYS A 143 5.07 -9.10 10.41
C LYS A 143 3.93 -9.70 9.61
N ILE A 144 3.14 -8.87 8.94
CA ILE A 144 2.06 -9.32 8.06
C ILE A 144 2.66 -10.17 6.93
N LEU A 145 3.68 -9.65 6.24
CA LEU A 145 4.32 -10.32 5.11
C LEU A 145 4.96 -11.65 5.51
N ALA A 146 5.65 -11.71 6.64
CA ALA A 146 6.21 -12.95 7.17
C ALA A 146 5.13 -14.02 7.39
N GLY A 147 3.99 -13.62 7.97
CA GLY A 147 2.85 -14.53 8.14
C GLY A 147 2.27 -15.02 6.82
N LEU A 148 2.15 -14.14 5.83
CA LEU A 148 1.65 -14.49 4.50
C LEU A 148 2.59 -15.45 3.75
N LEU A 149 3.90 -15.18 3.77
CA LEU A 149 4.89 -16.06 3.15
C LEU A 149 4.89 -17.45 3.80
N ALA A 150 4.66 -17.54 5.11
CA ALA A 150 4.54 -18.81 5.81
C ALA A 150 3.29 -19.62 5.43
N THR A 151 2.26 -18.98 4.85
CA THR A 151 1.07 -19.68 4.34
C THR A 151 1.21 -20.20 2.91
N LEU A 152 2.22 -19.75 2.17
CA LEU A 152 2.44 -20.27 0.82
C LEU A 152 2.87 -21.74 0.91
N PRO A 153 2.38 -22.61 0.00
CA PRO A 153 2.85 -23.97 -0.06
C PRO A 153 4.38 -23.96 -0.23
N ALA A 154 5.06 -24.89 0.45
CA ALA A 154 6.48 -25.08 0.24
C ALA A 154 6.71 -25.26 -1.27
N ARG A 155 7.68 -24.52 -1.84
CA ARG A 155 8.06 -24.68 -3.25
C ARG A 155 8.30 -26.18 -3.47
N HIS A 156 7.54 -26.79 -4.36
CA HIS A 156 7.90 -28.10 -4.86
C HIS A 156 9.29 -27.94 -5.46
N HIS A 157 10.29 -28.60 -4.86
CA HIS A 157 11.57 -28.77 -5.52
C HIS A 157 11.25 -29.51 -6.81
N ASP A 158 11.40 -28.83 -7.95
CA ASP A 158 11.25 -29.43 -9.25
C ASP A 158 12.16 -30.66 -9.28
N GLN A 159 11.55 -31.85 -9.31
CA GLN A 159 12.29 -33.06 -9.58
C GLN A 159 12.91 -32.85 -10.96
N GLU A 160 14.24 -32.91 -11.02
CA GLU A 160 14.99 -32.83 -12.27
C GLU A 160 14.32 -33.77 -13.29
N ILE A 161 13.68 -33.21 -14.30
CA ILE A 161 13.13 -33.99 -15.41
C ILE A 161 14.35 -34.50 -16.18
N PRO A 162 14.63 -35.82 -16.18
CA PRO A 162 15.74 -36.34 -16.95
C PRO A 162 15.41 -36.17 -18.43
N PHE A 163 16.30 -35.52 -19.17
CA PHE A 163 16.24 -35.41 -20.64
C PHE A 163 16.59 -36.74 -21.30
#